data_AF-A0A821N9J0-F1
#
_entry.id   AF-A0A821N9J0-F1
#
_cell.length_a   1.000
_cell.length_b   1.000
_cell.length_c   1.000
_cell.angle_alpha   90.00
_cell.angle_beta   90.00
_cell.angle_gamma   90.00
#
_symmetry.space_group_name_H-M   'P 1'
#
loop_
_entity.id
_entity.type
_entity.pdbx_description
1 polymer ?
#
loop_
_entity_poly.entity_id
_entity_poly.type
_entity_poly.pdbx_seq_one_letter_code
_entity_poly.pdbx_strand_id
1 'polypeptide(L)'
;MQNTVRDYQVDKNKIKDFLNEFEIDTADGYKASKYVKQLRNLANREQTTLVIDIDDIATIDPELADAIIENCRRYTQLFSQVVQEMLPELKDKEIQNKDVLDVYIEHRTLMEQRMHHNSDEARDPMNRYPEELMKRFELYFRVPQTQKFLSVRQVKANHIGKLISVKGVVTRTTEVKPMISVGTYTCDICGAETYQPITSPTFMPLVMCPSQDCVTNKSGGRLSLQTRGSKFIKFQEVKIQEQ
;
A
#
# COMPACT_ATOMS: atom_id res chain seq x y z
N MET A 1 -29.73 13.22 4.37
CA MET A 1 -29.03 12.30 3.46
C MET A 1 -28.77 11.04 4.26
N GLN A 2 -29.42 9.93 3.89
CA GLN A 2 -29.32 8.67 4.62
C GLN A 2 -27.85 8.26 4.69
N ASN A 3 -27.33 8.17 5.90
CA ASN A 3 -25.98 7.69 6.17
C ASN A 3 -26.03 6.16 6.03
N THR A 4 -26.12 5.68 4.79
CA THR A 4 -26.00 4.26 4.49
C THR A 4 -24.57 3.87 4.78
N VAL A 5 -24.38 3.03 5.80
CA VAL A 5 -23.08 2.44 6.10
C VAL A 5 -22.72 1.59 4.89
N ARG A 6 -21.80 2.09 4.06
CA ARG A 6 -21.36 1.41 2.85
C ARG A 6 -20.62 0.14 3.24
N ASP A 7 -21.00 -0.98 2.64
CA ASP A 7 -20.37 -2.27 2.91
C ASP A 7 -19.09 -2.41 2.09
N TYR A 8 -17.95 -2.32 2.77
CA TYR A 8 -16.64 -2.43 2.15
C TYR A 8 -16.31 -3.83 1.64
N GLN A 9 -17.01 -4.88 2.09
CA GLN A 9 -16.79 -6.23 1.56
C GLN A 9 -17.39 -6.36 0.16
N VAL A 10 -18.56 -5.76 -0.06
CA VAL A 10 -19.18 -5.69 -1.39
C VAL A 10 -18.30 -4.88 -2.33
N ASP A 11 -17.81 -3.72 -1.88
CA ASP A 11 -16.88 -2.91 -2.68
C ASP A 11 -15.58 -3.68 -3.00
N LYS A 12 -15.04 -4.49 -2.08
CA LYS A 12 -13.85 -5.34 -2.37
C LYS A 12 -14.11 -6.33 -3.51
N ASN A 13 -15.25 -6.99 -3.51
CA ASN A 13 -15.62 -7.93 -4.58
C ASN A 13 -15.75 -7.19 -5.91
N LYS A 14 -16.46 -6.05 -5.93
CA LYS A 14 -16.56 -5.19 -7.12
C LYS A 14 -15.19 -4.75 -7.65
N ILE A 15 -14.26 -4.41 -6.77
CA ILE A 15 -12.88 -4.06 -7.16
C ILE A 15 -12.16 -5.25 -7.79
N LYS A 16 -12.33 -6.45 -7.23
CA LYS A 16 -11.74 -7.68 -7.78
C LYS A 16 -12.28 -8.00 -9.17
N ASP A 17 -13.59 -7.89 -9.34
CA ASP A 17 -14.26 -8.12 -10.62
C ASP A 17 -13.81 -7.07 -11.65
N PHE A 18 -13.77 -5.80 -11.27
CA PHE A 18 -13.23 -4.70 -12.11
C PHE A 18 -11.80 -4.98 -12.60
N LEU A 19 -10.90 -5.40 -11.71
CA LEU A 19 -9.50 -5.63 -12.08
C LEU A 19 -9.31 -6.81 -13.06
N ASN A 20 -10.21 -7.78 -13.02
CA ASN A 20 -10.17 -8.97 -13.88
C ASN A 20 -10.89 -8.76 -15.22
N GLU A 21 -12.09 -8.16 -15.19
CA GLU A 21 -13.01 -8.12 -16.32
C GLU A 21 -12.88 -6.86 -17.19
N PHE A 22 -12.17 -5.83 -16.72
CA PHE A 22 -12.07 -4.59 -17.48
C PHE A 22 -11.24 -4.76 -18.75
N GLU A 23 -11.90 -4.57 -19.89
CA GLU A 23 -11.34 -4.63 -21.23
C GLU A 23 -11.46 -3.27 -21.92
N ILE A 24 -10.41 -2.85 -22.64
CA ILE A 24 -10.45 -1.69 -23.52
C ILE A 24 -10.43 -2.17 -24.96
N ASP A 25 -11.27 -1.57 -25.79
CA ASP A 25 -11.20 -1.72 -27.24
C ASP A 25 -9.97 -0.98 -27.77
N THR A 26 -8.98 -1.75 -28.21
CA THR A 26 -7.79 -1.18 -28.88
C THR A 26 -8.20 -0.72 -30.28
N ALA A 27 -7.50 0.29 -30.84
CA ALA A 27 -7.77 0.81 -32.19
C ALA A 27 -7.79 -0.27 -33.29
N ASP A 28 -7.16 -1.42 -33.05
CA ASP A 28 -7.10 -2.57 -33.94
C ASP A 28 -8.29 -3.55 -33.79
N GLY A 29 -9.30 -3.22 -32.97
CA GLY A 29 -10.49 -4.05 -32.74
C GLY A 29 -10.28 -5.24 -31.78
N TYR A 30 -9.09 -5.34 -31.17
CA TYR A 30 -8.81 -6.33 -30.12
C TYR A 30 -9.13 -5.78 -28.74
N LYS A 31 -9.82 -6.58 -27.94
CA LYS A 31 -10.04 -6.31 -26.52
C LYS A 31 -8.76 -6.59 -25.74
N ALA A 32 -8.26 -5.58 -25.06
CA ALA A 32 -7.07 -5.69 -24.22
C ALA A 32 -7.42 -5.43 -22.76
N SER A 33 -7.12 -6.41 -21.90
CA SER A 33 -7.28 -6.27 -20.44
C SER A 33 -6.16 -5.39 -19.88
N LYS A 34 -6.41 -4.07 -19.84
CA LYS A 34 -5.43 -3.05 -19.39
C LYS A 34 -4.87 -3.35 -18.01
N TYR A 35 -5.74 -3.63 -17.04
CA TYR A 35 -5.35 -3.81 -15.64
C TYR A 35 -4.69 -5.16 -15.38
N VAL A 36 -5.18 -6.25 -15.98
CA VAL A 36 -4.53 -7.58 -15.89
C VAL A 36 -3.09 -7.52 -16.41
N LYS A 37 -2.84 -6.81 -17.52
CA LYS A 37 -1.48 -6.61 -18.03
C LYS A 37 -0.59 -5.84 -17.04
N GLN A 38 -1.11 -4.76 -16.43
CA GLN A 38 -0.36 -4.04 -15.40
C GLN A 38 -0.08 -4.92 -14.17
N LEU A 39 -1.05 -5.72 -13.73
CA LEU A 39 -0.89 -6.65 -12.60
C LEU A 39 0.13 -7.74 -12.88
N ARG A 40 0.18 -8.30 -14.10
CA ARG A 40 1.24 -9.23 -14.51
C ARG A 40 2.61 -8.58 -14.49
N ASN A 41 2.74 -7.35 -15.00
CA ASN A 41 4.01 -6.62 -14.96
C ASN A 41 4.45 -6.33 -13.52
N LEU A 42 3.50 -6.03 -12.61
CA LEU A 42 3.74 -5.88 -11.19
C LEU A 42 4.18 -7.18 -10.52
N ALA A 43 3.54 -8.31 -10.85
CA ALA A 43 3.91 -9.63 -10.34
C ALA A 43 5.32 -10.04 -10.80
N ASN A 44 5.66 -9.77 -12.06
CA ASN A 44 6.97 -10.07 -12.66
C ASN A 44 8.09 -9.07 -12.27
N ARG A 45 7.77 -8.04 -11.49
CA ARG A 45 8.71 -6.97 -11.07
C ARG A 45 9.28 -6.12 -12.22
N GLU A 46 8.56 -6.06 -13.33
CA GLU A 46 8.85 -5.15 -14.44
C GLU A 46 8.28 -3.74 -14.16
N GLN A 47 7.25 -3.64 -13.31
CA GLN A 47 6.56 -2.41 -12.93
C GLN A 47 6.44 -2.31 -11.40
N THR A 48 6.57 -1.10 -10.85
CA THR A 48 6.43 -0.85 -9.39
C THR A 48 5.21 -0.03 -9.03
N THR A 49 4.61 0.68 -9.99
CA THR A 49 3.50 1.60 -9.76
C THR A 49 2.25 1.14 -10.51
N LEU A 50 1.15 0.89 -9.83
CA LEU A 50 -0.17 0.64 -10.43
C LEU A 50 -0.94 1.96 -10.51
N VAL A 51 -1.33 2.38 -11.72
CA VAL A 51 -2.14 3.59 -11.92
C VAL A 51 -3.54 3.16 -12.36
N ILE A 52 -4.54 3.53 -11.57
CA ILE A 52 -5.95 3.20 -11.82
C ILE A 52 -6.68 4.47 -12.22
N ASP A 53 -7.29 4.45 -13.40
CA ASP A 53 -8.05 5.58 -13.91
C ASP A 53 -9.48 5.54 -13.37
N ILE A 54 -9.91 6.60 -12.68
CA ILE A 54 -11.26 6.64 -12.10
C ILE A 54 -12.35 6.68 -13.19
N ASP A 55 -12.04 7.22 -14.37
CA ASP A 55 -12.97 7.21 -15.52
C ASP A 55 -13.30 5.76 -15.97
N ASP A 56 -12.32 4.86 -15.91
CA ASP A 56 -12.52 3.43 -16.23
C ASP A 56 -13.47 2.78 -15.23
N ILE A 57 -13.31 3.11 -13.94
CA ILE A 57 -14.21 2.63 -12.87
C ILE A 57 -15.61 3.21 -13.07
N ALA A 58 -15.72 4.51 -13.37
CA ALA A 58 -17.00 5.19 -13.55
C ALA A 58 -17.82 4.63 -14.72
N THR A 59 -17.15 4.02 -15.71
CA THR A 59 -17.81 3.36 -16.84
C THR A 59 -18.53 2.08 -16.43
N ILE A 60 -18.01 1.35 -15.44
CA ILE A 60 -18.61 0.11 -14.93
C ILE A 60 -19.53 0.39 -13.74
N ASP A 61 -19.01 1.09 -12.73
CA ASP A 61 -19.71 1.42 -11.49
C ASP A 61 -19.47 2.89 -11.10
N PRO A 62 -20.39 3.80 -11.48
CA PRO A 62 -20.27 5.21 -11.13
C PRO A 62 -20.39 5.44 -9.61
N GLU A 63 -21.13 4.61 -8.87
CA GLU A 63 -21.26 4.75 -7.42
C GLU A 63 -19.95 4.42 -6.70
N LEU A 64 -19.17 3.47 -7.24
CA LEU A 64 -17.82 3.16 -6.75
C LEU A 64 -16.83 4.29 -7.07
N ALA A 65 -16.90 4.86 -8.27
CA ALA A 65 -16.06 5.99 -8.64
C ALA A 65 -16.28 7.21 -7.72
N ASP A 66 -17.54 7.56 -7.44
CA ASP A 66 -17.87 8.65 -6.52
C ASP A 66 -17.38 8.36 -5.09
N ALA A 67 -17.46 7.10 -4.64
CA ALA A 67 -16.94 6.68 -3.35
C ALA A 67 -15.42 6.90 -3.22
N ILE A 68 -14.69 6.53 -4.27
CA ILE A 68 -13.23 6.68 -4.34
C ILE A 68 -12.86 8.16 -4.26
N ILE A 69 -13.62 9.02 -4.95
CA ILE A 69 -13.41 10.48 -4.91
C ILE A 69 -13.71 11.03 -3.51
N GLU A 70 -14.75 10.55 -2.82
CA GLU A 70 -15.12 11.03 -1.49
C GLU A 70 -14.16 10.55 -0.37
N ASN A 71 -13.63 9.32 -0.45
CA ASN A 71 -12.72 8.75 0.55
C ASN A 71 -11.54 7.98 -0.07
N CYS A 72 -10.69 8.71 -0.77
CA CYS A 72 -9.58 8.13 -1.53
C CYS A 72 -8.60 7.33 -0.66
N ARG A 73 -8.36 7.75 0.59
CA ARG A 73 -7.42 7.06 1.49
C ARG A 73 -7.88 5.63 1.80
N ARG A 74 -9.18 5.45 2.09
CA ARG A 74 -9.73 4.13 2.42
C ARG A 74 -9.70 3.22 1.20
N TYR A 75 -10.13 3.72 0.03
CA TYR A 75 -10.12 2.93 -1.20
C TYR A 75 -8.69 2.58 -1.65
N THR A 76 -7.69 3.44 -1.41
CA THR A 76 -6.28 3.09 -1.66
C THR A 76 -5.85 1.84 -0.86
N GLN A 77 -6.29 1.73 0.40
CA GLN A 77 -6.03 0.55 1.24
C GLN A 77 -6.79 -0.68 0.74
N LEU A 78 -8.08 -0.54 0.42
CA LEU A 78 -8.91 -1.64 -0.09
C LEU A 78 -8.37 -2.21 -1.40
N PHE A 79 -8.05 -1.36 -2.36
CA PHE A 79 -7.41 -1.78 -3.61
C PHE A 79 -6.04 -2.40 -3.36
N SER A 80 -5.24 -1.86 -2.44
CA SER A 80 -3.95 -2.48 -2.10
C SER A 80 -4.12 -3.92 -1.59
N GLN A 81 -5.14 -4.17 -0.76
CA GLN A 81 -5.45 -5.51 -0.25
C GLN A 81 -5.88 -6.46 -1.37
N VAL A 82 -6.85 -6.05 -2.20
CA VAL A 82 -7.34 -6.88 -3.31
C VAL A 82 -6.22 -7.20 -4.30
N VAL A 83 -5.39 -6.21 -4.65
CA VAL A 83 -4.23 -6.43 -5.53
C VAL A 83 -3.25 -7.41 -4.89
N GLN A 84 -2.95 -7.28 -3.60
CA GLN A 84 -2.03 -8.18 -2.91
C GLN A 84 -2.54 -9.63 -2.87
N GLU A 85 -3.85 -9.83 -2.75
CA GLU A 85 -4.48 -11.16 -2.83
C GLU A 85 -4.41 -11.76 -4.24
N MET A 86 -4.48 -10.93 -5.29
CA MET A 86 -4.46 -11.38 -6.69
C MET A 86 -3.06 -11.62 -7.28
N LEU A 87 -2.03 -10.92 -6.78
CA LEU A 87 -0.67 -11.00 -7.33
C LEU A 87 -0.07 -12.41 -7.40
N PRO A 88 -0.26 -13.31 -6.42
CA PRO A 88 0.29 -14.67 -6.48
C PRO A 88 -0.21 -15.49 -7.68
N GLU A 89 -1.47 -15.30 -8.07
CA GLU A 89 -2.12 -16.05 -9.16
C GLU A 89 -1.60 -15.62 -10.55
N LEU A 90 -1.06 -14.41 -10.66
CA LEU A 90 -0.63 -13.79 -11.92
C LEU A 90 0.89 -13.88 -12.17
N LYS A 91 1.61 -14.64 -11.34
CA LYS A 91 3.05 -14.78 -11.44
C LYS A 91 3.42 -15.80 -12.51
N ASP A 92 3.74 -15.32 -13.71
CA ASP A 92 4.08 -16.16 -14.87
C ASP A 92 5.58 -16.50 -14.94
N LYS A 93 6.46 -15.65 -14.37
CA LYS A 93 7.92 -15.79 -14.47
C LYS A 93 8.61 -15.83 -13.10
N GLU A 94 9.77 -16.47 -13.06
CA GLU A 94 10.70 -16.32 -11.94
C GLU A 94 11.31 -14.92 -11.94
N ILE A 95 11.40 -14.33 -10.75
CA ILE A 95 11.91 -12.97 -10.57
C ILE A 95 13.43 -13.01 -10.78
N GLN A 96 13.90 -12.46 -11.91
CA GLN A 96 15.32 -12.45 -12.26
C GLN A 96 16.11 -11.45 -11.42
N ASN A 97 15.52 -10.29 -11.10
CA ASN A 97 16.16 -9.23 -10.32
C ASN A 97 15.58 -9.19 -8.90
N LYS A 98 16.15 -9.98 -7.98
CA LYS A 98 15.80 -9.92 -6.56
C LYS A 98 16.52 -8.75 -5.90
N ASP A 99 15.76 -7.77 -5.43
CA ASP A 99 16.29 -6.73 -4.54
C ASP A 99 16.44 -7.28 -3.10
N VAL A 100 17.24 -6.63 -2.26
CA VAL A 100 17.51 -7.03 -0.87
C VAL A 100 16.20 -7.25 -0.11
N LEU A 101 15.23 -6.36 -0.30
CA LEU A 101 13.90 -6.49 0.29
C LEU A 101 13.15 -7.75 -0.17
N ASP A 102 13.34 -8.24 -1.41
CA ASP A 102 12.72 -9.50 -1.87
C ASP A 102 13.33 -10.69 -1.16
N VAL A 103 14.64 -10.67 -0.90
CA VAL A 103 15.32 -11.72 -0.13
C VAL A 103 14.78 -11.75 1.30
N TYR A 104 14.58 -10.58 1.94
CA TYR A 104 13.96 -10.50 3.25
C TYR A 104 12.51 -10.99 3.25
N ILE A 105 11.72 -10.63 2.22
CA ILE A 105 10.33 -11.06 2.06
C ILE A 105 10.27 -12.58 1.89
N GLU A 106 11.08 -13.16 1.00
CA GLU A 106 11.15 -14.60 0.75
C GLU A 106 11.56 -15.37 2.01
N HIS A 107 12.58 -14.88 2.72
CA HIS A 107 12.99 -15.46 4.01
C HIS A 107 11.86 -15.40 5.04
N ARG A 108 11.15 -14.28 5.15
CA ARG A 108 10.01 -14.12 6.08
C ARG A 108 8.84 -15.04 5.73
N THR A 109 8.50 -15.16 4.45
CA THR A 109 7.45 -16.08 3.96
C THR A 109 7.83 -17.54 4.20
N LEU A 110 9.09 -17.93 3.97
CA LEU A 110 9.58 -19.28 4.25
C LEU A 110 9.50 -19.61 5.75
N MET A 111 9.90 -18.67 6.61
CA MET A 111 9.80 -18.82 8.06
C MET A 111 8.35 -18.96 8.52
N GLU A 112 7.43 -18.19 7.93
CA GLU A 112 5.99 -18.29 8.20
C GLU A 112 5.44 -19.67 7.84
N GLN A 113 5.77 -20.19 6.64
CA GLN A 113 5.34 -21.52 6.21
C GLN A 113 5.87 -22.66 7.09
N ARG A 114 7.13 -22.57 7.54
CA ARG A 114 7.71 -23.58 8.46
C ARG A 114 7.05 -23.57 9.83
N MET A 115 6.74 -22.40 10.36
CA MET A 115 6.12 -22.26 11.68
C MET A 115 4.65 -22.69 11.68
N HIS A 116 3.92 -22.44 10.59
CA HIS A 116 2.56 -22.99 10.42
C HIS A 116 2.50 -24.53 10.44
N HIS A 117 3.60 -25.21 10.15
CA HIS A 117 3.66 -26.68 10.16
C HIS A 117 3.94 -27.27 11.55
N ASN A 118 4.43 -26.47 12.50
CA ASN A 118 4.96 -26.96 13.77
C ASN A 118 4.16 -26.57 15.02
N SER A 119 3.14 -25.70 14.94
CA SER A 119 2.41 -25.26 16.15
C SER A 119 0.97 -24.84 15.87
N ASP A 120 0.01 -25.51 16.52
CA ASP A 120 -1.38 -25.05 16.73
C ASP A 120 -1.46 -23.88 17.75
N GLU A 121 -0.33 -23.36 18.23
CA GLU A 121 -0.30 -22.19 19.11
C GLU A 121 -0.58 -20.91 18.29
N ALA A 122 -1.68 -20.25 18.64
CA ALA A 122 -2.06 -18.97 18.07
C ALA A 122 -0.91 -17.97 18.20
N ARG A 123 -0.32 -17.60 17.06
CA ARG A 123 0.70 -16.55 16.95
C ARG A 123 0.21 -15.32 17.71
N ASP A 124 1.06 -14.76 18.57
CA ASP A 124 0.78 -13.49 19.21
C ASP A 124 0.45 -12.47 18.09
N PRO A 125 -0.75 -11.84 18.07
CA PRO A 125 -1.19 -10.99 16.95
C PRO A 125 -0.20 -9.87 16.62
N MET A 126 0.62 -9.50 17.61
CA MET A 126 1.68 -8.49 17.51
C MET A 126 2.85 -8.92 16.63
N ASN A 127 3.05 -10.22 16.38
CA ASN A 127 4.18 -10.75 15.62
C ASN A 127 3.82 -11.10 14.17
N ARG A 128 2.64 -10.69 13.68
CA ARG A 128 2.27 -10.84 12.27
C ARG A 128 2.98 -9.78 11.43
N TYR A 129 3.51 -10.19 10.27
CA TYR A 129 4.14 -9.24 9.35
C TYR A 129 3.10 -8.22 8.85
N PRO A 130 3.34 -6.91 8.97
CA PRO A 130 2.44 -5.91 8.41
C PRO A 130 2.36 -6.03 6.89
N GLU A 131 1.17 -5.89 6.32
CA GLU A 131 0.96 -5.91 4.85
C GLU A 131 1.85 -4.88 4.15
N GLU A 132 2.00 -3.70 4.77
CA GLU A 132 2.83 -2.61 4.28
C GLU A 132 4.31 -3.02 4.10
N LEU A 133 4.80 -3.97 4.89
CA LEU A 133 6.18 -4.47 4.81
C LEU A 133 6.39 -5.42 3.63
N MET A 134 5.37 -6.22 3.30
CA MET A 134 5.40 -7.20 2.21
C MET A 134 5.00 -6.59 0.87
N LYS A 135 4.30 -5.45 0.89
CA LYS A 135 3.85 -4.72 -0.29
C LYS A 135 5.04 -4.19 -1.11
N ARG A 136 5.11 -4.55 -2.39
CA ARG A 136 6.19 -4.17 -3.33
C ARG A 136 5.75 -3.25 -4.46
N PHE A 137 4.52 -2.75 -4.41
CA PHE A 137 3.98 -1.82 -5.37
C PHE A 137 3.42 -0.56 -4.70
N GLU A 138 3.32 0.50 -5.48
CA GLU A 138 2.63 1.74 -5.14
C GLU A 138 1.35 1.84 -5.96
N LEU A 139 0.28 2.36 -5.37
CA LEU A 139 -1.01 2.51 -6.04
C LEU A 139 -1.37 3.98 -6.11
N TYR A 140 -1.69 4.44 -7.33
CA TYR A 140 -2.12 5.80 -7.59
C TYR A 140 -3.45 5.79 -8.33
N PHE A 141 -4.34 6.70 -7.94
CA PHE A 141 -5.54 6.99 -8.70
C PHE A 141 -5.29 8.17 -9.63
N ARG A 142 -5.68 8.03 -10.89
CA ARG A 142 -5.77 9.15 -11.81
C ARG A 142 -7.14 9.78 -11.67
N VAL A 143 -7.13 11.09 -11.44
CA VAL A 143 -8.33 11.92 -11.37
C VAL A 143 -9.16 11.83 -12.65
N PRO A 144 -10.50 11.87 -12.56
CA PRO A 144 -11.38 11.90 -13.73
C PRO A 144 -11.05 13.09 -14.64
N GLN A 145 -11.06 12.88 -15.96
CA GLN A 145 -10.84 13.97 -16.92
C GLN A 145 -11.92 15.07 -16.84
N THR A 146 -13.11 14.70 -16.39
CA THR A 146 -14.24 15.61 -16.19
C THR A 146 -14.05 16.55 -14.99
N GLN A 147 -13.13 16.21 -14.07
CA GLN A 147 -12.92 16.99 -12.86
C GLN A 147 -12.22 18.31 -13.18
N LYS A 148 -12.88 19.43 -12.85
CA LYS A 148 -12.31 20.76 -13.03
C LYS A 148 -11.21 21.03 -11.99
N PHE A 149 -10.17 21.73 -12.42
CA PHE A 149 -9.12 22.21 -11.54
C PHE A 149 -9.67 23.27 -10.59
N LEU A 150 -9.42 23.08 -9.29
CA LEU A 150 -9.69 24.08 -8.25
C LEU A 150 -8.47 25.00 -8.08
N SER A 151 -8.75 26.26 -7.77
CA SER A 151 -7.71 27.17 -7.26
C SER A 151 -7.39 26.87 -5.80
N VAL A 152 -6.17 27.18 -5.36
CA VAL A 152 -5.73 26.91 -3.97
C VAL A 152 -6.66 27.58 -2.95
N ARG A 153 -7.24 28.75 -3.26
CA ARG A 153 -8.20 29.45 -2.38
C ARG A 153 -9.55 28.76 -2.24
N GLN A 154 -9.95 27.97 -3.22
CA GLN A 154 -11.24 27.27 -3.20
C GLN A 154 -11.19 25.99 -2.36
N VAL A 155 -9.99 25.54 -1.96
CA VAL A 155 -9.82 24.36 -1.11
C VAL A 155 -10.24 24.67 0.32
N LYS A 156 -11.49 24.29 0.63
CA LYS A 156 -12.12 24.43 1.97
C LYS A 156 -12.27 23.09 2.69
N ALA A 157 -12.74 23.13 3.95
CA ALA A 157 -12.98 21.96 4.80
C ALA A 157 -13.82 20.85 4.13
N ASN A 158 -14.74 21.20 3.23
CA ASN A 158 -15.57 20.22 2.50
C ASN A 158 -14.76 19.29 1.59
N HIS A 159 -13.48 19.57 1.31
CA HIS A 159 -12.62 18.75 0.47
C HIS A 159 -11.68 17.83 1.29
N ILE A 160 -11.75 17.88 2.62
CA ILE A 160 -10.92 17.00 3.46
C ILE A 160 -11.32 15.54 3.20
N GLY A 161 -10.32 14.71 2.88
CA GLY A 161 -10.51 13.29 2.57
C GLY A 161 -10.88 13.00 1.11
N LYS A 162 -11.24 14.02 0.33
CA LYS A 162 -11.63 13.89 -1.07
C LYS A 162 -10.45 13.98 -2.02
N LEU A 163 -10.56 13.32 -3.18
CA LEU A 163 -9.62 13.47 -4.27
C LEU A 163 -9.94 14.74 -5.07
N ILE A 164 -9.03 15.72 -5.01
CA ILE A 164 -9.17 17.00 -5.71
C ILE A 164 -8.01 17.27 -6.65
N SER A 165 -8.29 17.97 -7.74
CA SER A 165 -7.29 18.48 -8.67
C SER A 165 -7.06 19.97 -8.43
N VAL A 166 -5.83 20.37 -8.14
CA VAL A 166 -5.45 21.77 -7.89
C VAL A 166 -4.42 22.22 -8.91
N LYS A 167 -4.57 23.46 -9.41
CA LYS A 167 -3.58 24.10 -10.30
C LYS A 167 -2.89 25.26 -9.56
N GLY A 168 -1.57 25.36 -9.72
CA GLY A 168 -0.77 26.43 -9.16
C GLY A 168 0.68 26.38 -9.63
N VAL A 169 1.51 27.30 -9.13
CA VAL A 169 2.93 27.41 -9.43
C VAL A 169 3.75 26.82 -8.28
N VAL A 170 4.73 25.99 -8.60
CA VAL A 170 5.66 25.43 -7.60
C VAL A 170 6.64 26.52 -7.16
N THR A 171 6.67 26.81 -5.86
CA THR A 171 7.52 27.87 -5.28
C THR A 171 8.79 27.33 -4.65
N ARG A 172 8.70 26.15 -4.00
CA ARG A 172 9.82 25.49 -3.34
C ARG A 172 9.66 23.99 -3.44
N THR A 173 10.77 23.31 -3.66
CA THR A 173 10.86 21.85 -3.71
C THR A 173 12.03 21.42 -2.85
N THR A 174 11.82 20.45 -1.96
CA THR A 174 12.91 19.85 -1.19
C THR A 174 13.61 18.78 -2.02
N GLU A 175 14.81 18.38 -1.59
CA GLU A 175 15.45 17.16 -2.09
C GLU A 175 14.64 15.92 -1.70
N VAL A 176 14.77 14.86 -2.50
CA VAL A 176 14.15 13.55 -2.21
C VAL A 176 14.91 12.90 -1.06
N LYS A 177 14.18 12.50 -0.02
CA LYS A 177 14.72 11.83 1.17
C LYS A 177 13.99 10.51 1.41
N PRO A 178 14.67 9.47 1.94
CA PRO A 178 13.99 8.24 2.33
C PRO A 178 13.17 8.47 3.62
N MET A 179 11.89 8.13 3.59
CA MET A 179 11.01 8.13 4.76
C MET A 179 10.70 6.69 5.16
N ILE A 180 10.88 6.36 6.44
CA ILE A 180 10.59 5.02 6.94
C ILE A 180 9.06 4.80 7.00
N SER A 181 8.57 3.70 6.43
CA SER A 181 7.16 3.32 6.48
C SER A 181 6.91 2.21 7.50
N VAL A 182 7.87 1.27 7.63
CA VAL A 182 7.83 0.21 8.64
C VAL A 182 9.21 0.05 9.24
N GLY A 183 9.31 0.25 10.56
CA GLY A 183 10.52 -0.02 11.32
C GLY A 183 10.56 -1.47 11.78
N THR A 184 11.63 -2.19 11.44
CA THR A 184 11.92 -3.52 11.97
C THR A 184 12.99 -3.42 13.05
N TYR A 185 12.68 -3.91 14.23
CA TYR A 185 13.58 -3.93 15.37
C TYR A 185 13.97 -5.36 15.71
N THR A 186 15.23 -5.60 16.02
CA THR A 186 15.73 -6.90 16.53
C THR A 186 16.02 -6.79 18.00
N CYS A 187 15.63 -7.79 18.78
CA CYS A 187 16.02 -7.89 20.18
C CYS A 187 17.42 -8.48 20.31
N ASP A 188 18.30 -7.83 21.07
CA ASP A 188 19.68 -8.28 21.27
C ASP A 188 19.79 -9.55 22.14
N ILE A 189 18.72 -9.92 22.86
CA ILE A 189 18.69 -11.07 23.78
C ILE A 189 17.99 -12.28 23.16
N CYS A 190 16.73 -12.13 22.73
CA CYS A 190 15.93 -13.24 22.20
C CYS A 190 16.00 -13.37 20.68
N GLY A 191 16.59 -12.40 19.97
CA GLY A 191 16.67 -12.39 18.51
C GLY A 191 15.32 -12.15 17.80
N ALA A 192 14.22 -11.96 18.52
CA ALA A 192 12.92 -11.73 17.94
C ALA A 192 12.87 -10.39 17.17
N GLU A 193 12.17 -10.39 16.03
CA GLU A 193 11.89 -9.18 15.26
C GLU A 193 10.54 -8.57 15.68
N THR A 194 10.51 -7.26 15.88
CA THR A 194 9.29 -6.49 16.17
C THR A 194 9.06 -5.46 15.08
N TYR A 195 7.81 -5.27 14.68
CA TYR A 195 7.42 -4.39 13.57
C TYR A 195 6.60 -3.21 14.05
N GLN A 196 7.01 -2.00 13.68
CA GLN A 196 6.27 -0.78 13.96
C GLN A 196 5.88 -0.11 12.63
N PRO A 197 4.58 -0.11 12.24
CA PRO A 197 4.13 0.71 11.13
C PRO A 197 4.16 2.19 11.51
N ILE A 198 4.77 3.02 10.66
CA ILE A 198 4.99 4.43 10.89
C ILE A 198 4.18 5.22 9.87
N THR A 199 3.15 5.93 10.35
CA THR A 199 2.26 6.72 9.50
C THR A 199 2.54 8.22 9.57
N SER A 200 3.29 8.66 10.58
CA SER A 200 3.55 10.07 10.88
C SER A 200 5.02 10.41 10.66
N PRO A 201 5.35 11.67 10.31
CA PRO A 201 6.74 12.11 10.09
C PRO A 201 7.60 12.02 11.35
N THR A 202 6.98 12.15 12.53
CA THR A 202 7.60 11.95 13.83
C THR A 202 7.01 10.72 14.50
N PHE A 203 7.85 9.82 15.00
CA PHE A 203 7.43 8.64 15.74
C PHE A 203 8.40 8.37 16.89
N MET A 204 7.93 7.66 17.92
CA MET A 204 8.77 7.20 19.03
C MET A 204 9.22 5.76 18.75
N PRO A 205 10.53 5.49 18.67
CA PRO A 205 11.02 4.13 18.46
C PRO A 205 10.66 3.19 19.60
N LEU A 206 10.45 1.91 19.29
CA LEU A 206 10.32 0.88 20.30
C LEU A 206 11.70 0.56 20.89
N VAL A 207 11.80 0.60 22.23
CA VAL A 207 13.07 0.38 22.94
C VAL A 207 13.09 -0.95 23.67
N MET A 208 11.94 -1.41 24.17
CA MET A 208 11.81 -2.65 24.93
C MET A 208 11.13 -3.72 24.10
N CYS A 209 11.67 -4.95 24.15
CA CYS A 209 11.14 -6.08 23.42
C CYS A 209 9.80 -6.54 24.02
N PRO A 210 8.69 -6.59 23.23
CA PRO A 210 7.40 -7.09 23.69
C PRO A 210 7.29 -8.63 23.62
N SER A 211 8.34 -9.36 23.23
CA SER A 211 8.25 -10.82 23.07
C SER A 211 8.02 -11.53 24.40
N GLN A 212 7.26 -12.61 24.38
CA GLN A 212 6.94 -13.41 25.57
C GLN A 212 8.21 -13.93 26.25
N ASP A 213 9.23 -14.31 25.49
CA ASP A 213 10.53 -14.76 26.04
C ASP A 213 11.22 -13.69 26.88
N CYS A 214 11.20 -12.43 26.43
CA CYS A 214 11.84 -11.33 27.15
C CYS A 214 11.01 -10.84 28.34
N VAL A 215 9.68 -10.88 28.22
CA VAL A 215 8.75 -10.51 29.30
C VAL A 215 8.79 -11.55 30.42
N THR A 216 8.72 -12.84 30.09
CA THR A 216 8.71 -13.94 31.06
C THR A 216 10.04 -14.06 31.80
N ASN A 217 11.15 -13.95 31.08
CA ASN A 217 12.49 -14.02 31.69
C ASN A 217 12.91 -12.71 32.37
N LYS A 218 12.09 -11.65 32.31
CA LYS A 218 12.40 -10.30 32.82
C LYS A 218 13.77 -9.79 32.38
N SER A 219 14.24 -10.22 31.21
CA SER A 219 15.58 -9.92 30.70
C SER A 219 15.70 -8.49 30.15
N GLY A 220 14.57 -7.79 29.96
CA GLY A 220 14.57 -6.38 29.55
C GLY A 220 15.25 -6.17 28.21
N GLY A 221 15.03 -7.07 27.25
CA GLY A 221 15.67 -7.06 25.94
C GLY A 221 15.57 -5.71 25.25
N ARG A 222 16.74 -5.13 24.90
CA ARG A 222 16.83 -3.89 24.15
C ARG A 222 16.59 -4.17 22.68
N LEU A 223 15.77 -3.31 22.06
CA LEU A 223 15.50 -3.33 20.64
C LEU A 223 16.49 -2.43 19.89
N SER A 224 17.07 -2.98 18.83
CA SER A 224 17.94 -2.28 17.87
C SER A 224 17.23 -2.19 16.51
N LEU A 225 17.18 -0.98 15.92
CA LEU A 225 16.51 -0.77 14.62
C LEU A 225 17.39 -1.31 13.48
N GLN A 226 16.84 -2.22 12.69
CA GLN A 226 17.50 -2.78 11.52
C GLN A 226 17.08 -2.04 10.25
N THR A 227 17.98 -1.26 9.66
CA THR A 227 17.70 -0.50 8.44
C THR A 227 17.42 -1.41 7.24
N ARG A 228 18.18 -2.49 7.05
CA ARG A 228 17.99 -3.42 5.92
C ARG A 228 16.68 -4.20 5.97
N GLY A 229 16.19 -4.51 7.17
CA GLY A 229 14.91 -5.20 7.38
C GLY A 229 13.70 -4.26 7.36
N SER A 230 13.94 -2.95 7.50
CA SER A 230 12.92 -1.89 7.49
C SER A 230 12.55 -1.49 6.07
N LYS A 231 11.34 -0.94 5.90
CA LYS A 231 10.87 -0.43 4.61
C LYS A 231 10.94 1.09 4.58
N PHE A 232 11.50 1.62 3.49
CA PHE A 232 11.56 3.04 3.20
C PHE A 232 10.81 3.36 1.91
N ILE A 233 10.18 4.53 1.89
CA ILE A 233 9.52 5.12 0.72
C ILE A 233 10.23 6.42 0.35
N LYS A 234 10.19 6.78 -0.94
CA LYS A 234 10.73 8.07 -1.39
C LYS A 234 9.78 9.18 -0.95
N PHE A 235 10.31 10.19 -0.29
CA PHE A 235 9.54 11.33 0.20
C PHE A 235 10.12 12.64 -0.32
N GLN A 236 9.24 13.54 -0.75
CA GLN A 236 9.60 14.87 -1.23
C GLN A 236 8.47 15.84 -0.91
N GLU A 237 8.82 17.03 -0.43
CA GLU A 237 7.85 18.10 -0.18
C GLU A 237 7.93 19.15 -1.28
N VAL A 238 6.76 19.55 -1.76
CA VAL A 238 6.60 20.60 -2.77
C VAL A 238 5.60 21.62 -2.25
N LYS A 239 5.98 22.90 -2.27
CA LYS A 239 5.11 24.02 -1.92
C LYS A 239 4.54 24.65 -3.18
N ILE A 240 3.21 24.73 -3.24
CA ILE A 240 2.47 25.30 -4.37
C ILE A 240 1.84 26.61 -3.93
N GLN A 241 1.90 27.61 -4.80
CA GLN A 241 1.19 28.88 -4.66
C GLN A 241 0.17 29.00 -5.79
N GLU A 242 -0.91 29.74 -5.55
CA GLU A 242 -1.88 30.05 -6.59
C GLU A 242 -1.23 30.86 -7.72
N GLN A 243 -1.67 30.59 -8.94
CA GLN A 243 -1.26 31.31 -10.15
C GLN A 243 -2.02 32.63 -10.29
#